data_AF-A0A953ZC57-F1
#
_entry.id   AF-A0A953ZC57-F1
#
_cell.length_a   1.000
_cell.length_b   1.000
_cell.length_c   1.000
_cell.angle_alpha   90.00
_cell.angle_beta   90.00
_cell.angle_gamma   90.00
#
_symmetry.space_group_name_H-M   'P 1'
#
loop_
_entity.id
_entity.type
_entity.pdbx_description
1 polymer ?
#
loop_
_entity_poly.entity_id
_entity_poly.type
_entity_poly.pdbx_seq_one_letter_code
_entity_poly.pdbx_strand_id
1 'polypeptide(L)' 'MTDAPPPLSHTIRVNVRFGHSDLLQIAWHGHYVQWLEDARQSLGTAVGLGYEDLIRERFAAPI' A
#
# COMPACT_ATOMS: atom_id res chain seq x y z
N MET A 1 -10.21 26.16 14.17
CA MET A 1 -9.61 25.69 12.89
C MET A 1 -8.59 24.64 13.28
N THR A 2 -8.77 23.41 12.80
CA THR A 2 -8.19 22.20 13.41
C THR A 2 -6.66 22.19 13.31
N ASP A 3 -5.98 22.11 14.46
CA ASP A 3 -4.51 22.06 14.59
C ASP A 3 -3.93 20.68 14.22
N ALA A 4 -4.57 19.99 13.27
CA ALA A 4 -4.20 18.65 12.86
C ALA A 4 -3.04 18.70 11.85
N PRO A 5 -2.10 17.75 11.92
CA PRO A 5 -1.05 17.64 10.92
C PRO A 5 -1.66 17.39 9.53
N PRO A 6 -0.96 17.80 8.45
CA PRO A 6 -1.39 17.49 7.09
C PRO A 6 -1.48 15.97 6.88
N PRO A 7 -2.38 15.49 6.00
CA PRO A 7 -2.50 14.07 5.71
C PRO A 7 -1.21 13.54 5.08
N LEU A 8 -0.83 12.32 5.48
CA LEU A 8 0.25 11.58 4.85
C LEU A 8 -0.17 11.15 3.43
N SER A 9 0.79 11.18 2.51
CA SER A 9 0.61 10.71 1.14
C SER A 9 1.84 9.90 0.72
N HIS A 10 1.61 8.87 -0.09
CA HIS A 10 2.65 8.03 -0.64
C HIS A 10 2.24 7.52 -2.01
N THR A 11 3.21 7.25 -2.88
CA THR A 11 2.94 6.77 -4.24
C THR A 11 3.97 5.73 -4.63
N ILE A 12 3.49 4.61 -5.18
CA ILE A 12 4.34 3.56 -5.72
C ILE A 12 4.10 3.43 -7.22
N ARG A 13 5.10 2.90 -7.93
CA ARG A 13 4.94 2.45 -9.32
C ARG A 13 4.75 0.95 -9.32
N VAL A 14 3.66 0.49 -9.90
CA VAL A 14 3.37 -0.94 -10.07
C VAL A 14 3.58 -1.32 -11.52
N ASN A 15 4.21 -2.48 -11.75
CA ASN A 15 4.36 -3.03 -13.09
C ASN A 15 3.13 -3.89 -13.45
N VAL A 16 2.34 -3.44 -14.43
CA VAL A 16 1.17 -4.18 -14.93
C VAL A 16 1.66 -5.27 -15.89
N ARG A 17 1.52 -6.53 -15.47
CA ARG A 17 1.93 -7.70 -16.26
C ARG A 17 0.79 -8.13 -17.18
N PHE A 18 1.08 -8.99 -18.16
CA PHE A 18 0.08 -9.55 -19.06
C PHE A 18 -1.13 -10.16 -18.32
N GLY A 19 -0.89 -10.92 -17.24
CA GLY A 19 -1.96 -11.52 -16.43
C GLY A 19 -2.72 -10.54 -15.53
N HIS A 20 -2.36 -9.26 -15.52
CA HIS A 20 -3.07 -8.22 -14.80
C HIS A 20 -4.10 -7.48 -15.64
N SER A 21 -4.20 -7.81 -16.92
CA SER A 21 -5.15 -7.21 -17.85
C SER A 21 -6.31 -8.16 -18.16
N ASP A 22 -7.48 -7.61 -18.49
CA ASP A 22 -8.65 -8.39 -18.93
C ASP A 22 -8.78 -8.47 -20.46
N LEU A 23 -9.89 -9.05 -20.94
CA LEU A 23 -10.19 -9.18 -22.37
C LEU A 23 -10.31 -7.83 -23.10
N LEU A 24 -10.54 -6.72 -22.38
CA LEU A 24 -10.58 -5.37 -22.94
C LEU A 24 -9.19 -4.73 -23.03
N GLN A 25 -8.14 -5.46 -22.66
CA GLN A 25 -6.74 -5.00 -22.67
C GLN A 25 -6.49 -3.81 -21.73
N ILE A 26 -7.26 -3.73 -20.65
CA ILE A 26 -7.06 -2.77 -19.57
C ILE A 26 -6.72 -3.51 -18.27
N ALA A 27 -6.16 -2.77 -17.31
CA ALA A 27 -5.95 -3.26 -15.95
C ALA A 27 -7.26 -3.82 -15.38
N TRP A 28 -7.25 -5.10 -15.03
CA TRP A 28 -8.42 -5.74 -14.44
C TRP A 28 -8.58 -5.27 -12.98
N HIS A 29 -9.77 -4.79 -12.66
CA HIS A 29 -10.08 -4.21 -11.34
C HIS A 29 -9.87 -5.18 -10.16
N GLY A 30 -9.88 -6.49 -10.39
CA GLY A 30 -9.61 -7.46 -9.33
C GLY A 30 -8.18 -7.41 -8.78
N HIS A 31 -7.23 -6.79 -9.50
CA HIS A 31 -5.89 -6.52 -8.98
C HIS A 31 -5.79 -5.22 -8.18
N TYR A 32 -6.82 -4.37 -8.18
CA TYR A 32 -6.73 -3.05 -7.53
C TYR A 32 -6.52 -3.16 -6.03
N VAL A 33 -7.19 -4.11 -5.36
CA VAL A 33 -7.01 -4.33 -3.91
C VAL A 33 -5.54 -4.67 -3.61
N GLN A 34 -4.93 -5.56 -4.38
CA GLN A 34 -3.52 -5.90 -4.21
C GLN A 34 -2.61 -4.67 -4.37
N TRP A 35 -2.83 -3.84 -5.40
CA TRP A 35 -1.98 -2.66 -5.63
C TRP A 35 -2.15 -1.58 -4.56
N LEU A 36 -3.37 -1.45 -4.01
CA LEU A 36 -3.63 -0.55 -2.89
C LEU A 36 -2.96 -1.07 -1.61
N GLU A 37 -2.99 -2.38 -1.36
CA GLU A 37 -2.28 -3.00 -0.24
C GLU A 37 -0.76 -2.85 -0.37
N ASP A 38 -0.20 -3.04 -1.56
CA ASP A 38 1.23 -2.81 -1.81
C ASP A 38 1.61 -1.35 -1.50
N ALA A 39 0.78 -0.38 -1.89
CA ALA A 39 1.00 1.04 -1.61
C ALA A 39 0.88 1.36 -0.11
N ARG A 40 -0.11 0.76 0.57
CA ARG A 40 -0.33 0.89 2.02
C ARG A 40 0.84 0.32 2.81
N GLN A 41 1.34 -0.87 2.44
CA GLN A 41 2.50 -1.49 3.07
C GLN A 41 3.77 -0.65 2.83
N SER A 42 3.93 -0.09 1.63
CA SER A 42 5.06 0.81 1.33
C SER A 42 5.00 2.10 2.15
N LEU A 43 3.81 2.68 2.34
CA LEU A 43 3.61 3.83 3.23
C LEU A 43 3.95 3.47 4.68
N GLY A 44 3.46 2.34 5.18
CA GLY A 44 3.76 1.86 6.54
C GLY A 44 5.27 1.76 6.76
N THR A 45 5.99 1.15 5.82
CA THR A 45 7.46 1.06 5.84
C THR A 45 8.12 2.44 5.84
N ALA A 46 7.62 3.38 5.03
CA ALA A 46 8.17 4.74 4.94
C ALA A 46 8.02 5.55 6.25
N VAL A 47 7.07 5.19 7.12
CA VAL A 47 6.83 5.86 8.41
C VAL A 47 7.26 5.05 9.62
N GLY A 48 7.98 3.94 9.43
CA GLY A 48 8.46 3.08 10.54
C GLY A 48 7.36 2.21 11.18
N LEU A 49 6.28 1.95 10.43
CA LEU A 49 5.20 1.03 10.78
C LEU A 49 5.18 -0.19 9.83
N GLY A 50 6.35 -0.57 9.32
CA GLY A 50 6.50 -1.79 8.52
C GLY A 50 6.34 -3.04 9.38
N TYR A 51 6.11 -4.19 8.73
CA TYR A 51 6.02 -5.47 9.42
C TYR A 51 7.27 -5.79 10.26
N GLU A 52 8.45 -5.51 9.72
CA GLU A 52 9.73 -5.72 10.44
C GLU A 52 9.85 -4.80 11.66
N ASP A 53 9.32 -3.58 11.59
CA ASP A 53 9.28 -2.65 12.72
C ASP A 53 8.37 -3.19 13.83
N LEU A 54 7.17 -3.64 13.49
CA LEU A 54 6.24 -4.23 14.47
C LEU A 54 6.83 -5.48 15.13
N ILE A 55 7.48 -6.35 14.36
CA ILE A 55 8.14 -7.56 14.89
C ILE A 55 9.27 -7.17 15.86
N ARG A 56 10.13 -6.23 15.46
CA ARG A 56 11.24 -5.74 16.29
C ARG A 56 10.73 -5.18 17.62
N GLU A 57 9.65 -4.41 17.59
CA GLU A 57 9.02 -3.82 18.77
C GLU A 57 8.08 -4.78 19.51
N ARG A 58 7.93 -6.03 19.04
CA ARG A 58 7.08 -7.08 19.62
C ARG A 58 5.60 -6.69 19.70
N PHE A 59 5.13 -5.92 18.73
CA PHE A 59 3.72 -5.57 18.59
C PHE A 59 3.03 -6.41 17.52
N ALA A 60 1.76 -6.73 17.76
CA ALA A 60 0.85 -7.28 16.77
C ALA A 60 -0.25 -6.24 16.50
N ALA A 61 -0.39 -5.83 15.25
CA ALA A 61 -1.44 -4.92 14.81
C ALA A 61 -2.07 -5.46 13.52
N PRO A 62 -3.39 -5.28 13.31
CA PRO A 62 -4.01 -5.50 12.02
C PRO A 62 -3.56 -4.35 11.10
N ILE A 63 -2.47 -4.58 10.37
CA ILE A 63 -1.99 -3.70 9.32
C ILE A 63 -2.46 -4.19 7.97
#